data_AF-A0A508BIP8-F1
#
_entry.id   AF-A0A508BIP8-F1
#
_cell.length_a   1.000
_cell.length_b   1.000
_cell.length_c   1.000
_cell.angle_alpha   90.00
_cell.angle_beta   90.00
_cell.angle_gamma   90.00
#
_symmetry.space_group_name_H-M   'P 1'
#
loop_
_entity.id
_entity.type
_entity.pdbx_description
1 polymer ?
#
loop_
_entity_poly.entity_id
_entity_poly.type
_entity_poly.pdbx_seq_one_letter_code
_entity_poly.pdbx_strand_id
1 'polypeptide(L)' 'MPALTKTITTDNGEDLTLERVTDDPAEITTLRASGWEQVSDDTDDEAGSGPKPTPPAPPVPAALTNALTKLS' A
#
# COMPACT_ATOMS: atom_id res chain seq x y z
N MET A 1 13.15 15.69 8.58
CA MET A 1 12.07 14.68 8.67
C MET A 1 11.39 14.68 7.30
N PRO A 2 11.24 13.52 6.64
CA PRO A 2 10.65 13.47 5.31
C PRO A 2 9.17 13.83 5.33
N ALA A 3 8.73 14.52 4.28
CA ALA A 3 7.34 14.84 4.02
C ALA A 3 6.83 13.96 2.88
N LEU A 4 5.57 13.53 2.97
CA LEU A 4 4.87 12.79 1.93
C LEU A 4 3.53 13.45 1.64
N THR A 5 3.10 13.41 0.39
CA THR A 5 1.82 13.94 -0.05
C THR A 5 0.97 12.89 -0.73
N LYS A 6 -0.35 13.08 -0.69
CA LYS A 6 -1.30 12.28 -1.45
C LYS A 6 -2.48 13.12 -1.87
N THR A 7 -2.83 13.05 -3.14
CA THR A 7 -4.08 13.62 -3.65
C THR A 7 -5.20 12.60 -3.54
N ILE A 8 -6.32 13.03 -2.97
CA ILE A 8 -7.56 12.26 -2.93
C ILE A 8 -8.68 13.08 -3.55
N THR A 9 -9.56 12.43 -4.31
CA THR A 9 -10.78 13.07 -4.79
C THR A 9 -11.89 12.81 -3.78
N THR A 10 -12.53 13.88 -3.31
CA THR A 10 -13.67 13.84 -2.39
C THR A 10 -14.94 13.38 -3.13
N ASP A 11 -15.98 13.04 -2.38
CA ASP A 11 -17.27 12.65 -2.96
C ASP A 11 -17.94 13.78 -3.78
N ASN A 12 -17.60 15.03 -3.48
CA ASN A 12 -18.02 16.22 -4.24
C ASN A 12 -17.23 16.42 -5.54
N GLY A 13 -16.26 15.57 -5.83
CA GLY A 13 -15.38 15.68 -7.00
C GLY A 13 -14.26 16.71 -6.85
N GLU A 14 -14.04 17.24 -5.63
CA GLU A 14 -12.93 18.14 -5.35
C GLU A 14 -11.68 17.36 -4.98
N ASP A 15 -10.53 17.75 -5.53
CA ASP A 15 -9.24 17.18 -5.16
C ASP A 15 -8.69 17.84 -3.89
N LEU A 16 -8.32 17.02 -2.92
CA LEU A 16 -7.69 17.42 -1.67
C LEU A 16 -6.29 16.82 -1.61
N THR A 17 -5.28 17.67 -1.39
CA THR A 17 -3.91 17.23 -1.11
C THR A 17 -3.71 17.09 0.39
N LEU A 18 -3.36 15.89 0.83
CA LEU A 18 -2.93 15.61 2.19
C LEU A 18 -1.41 15.65 2.28
N GLU A 19 -0.89 16.18 3.38
CA GLU A 19 0.54 16.21 3.70
C GLU A 19 0.78 15.48 5.02
N ARG A 20 1.85 14.67 5.08
CA ARG A 20 2.26 13.93 6.27
C ARG A 20 3.78 14.03 6.45
N VAL A 21 4.21 14.52 7.60
CA VAL A 21 5.63 14.56 8.00
C VAL A 21 5.87 13.51 9.07
N THR A 22 6.82 12.62 8.83
CA THR A 22 7.14 11.50 9.74
C THR A 22 8.56 11.03 9.51
N ASP A 23 9.32 10.74 10.56
CA ASP A 23 10.67 10.15 10.47
C ASP A 23 10.69 8.63 10.71
N ASP A 24 9.54 8.02 10.98
CA ASP A 24 9.45 6.59 11.22
C ASP A 24 9.55 5.79 9.90
N PRO A 25 10.55 4.91 9.73
CA PRO A 25 10.76 4.18 8.48
C PRO A 25 9.65 3.17 8.16
N ALA A 26 8.94 2.65 9.18
CA ALA A 26 7.82 1.74 8.98
C ALA A 26 6.58 2.48 8.49
N GLU A 27 6.31 3.67 9.03
CA GLU A 27 5.24 4.56 8.57
C GLU A 27 5.51 5.01 7.13
N ILE A 28 6.73 5.47 6.80
CA ILE A 28 7.11 5.86 5.43
C ILE A 28 6.87 4.74 4.43
N THR A 29 7.24 3.51 4.77
CA THR A 29 7.02 2.34 3.90
C THR A 29 5.53 2.07 3.68
N THR A 30 4.73 2.18 4.73
CA THR A 30 3.27 1.99 4.68
C THR A 30 2.58 3.07 3.85
N LEU A 31 3.00 4.33 4.00
CA LEU A 31 2.50 5.46 3.22
C LEU A 31 2.80 5.28 1.73
N ARG A 32 4.05 4.94 1.36
CA ARG A 32 4.42 4.63 -0.03
C ARG A 32 3.62 3.48 -0.62
N ALA A 33 3.42 2.39 0.14
CA ALA A 33 2.58 1.27 -0.28
C ALA A 33 1.10 1.67 -0.49
N SER A 34 0.65 2.71 0.21
CA SER A 34 -0.70 3.26 0.11
C SER A 34 -0.84 4.34 -0.98
N GLY A 35 0.20 4.56 -1.79
CA GLY A 35 0.23 5.53 -2.88
C GLY A 35 0.47 6.98 -2.42
N TRP A 36 1.12 7.18 -1.29
CA TRP A 36 1.68 8.49 -0.94
C TRP A 36 3.04 8.67 -1.62
N GLU A 37 3.29 9.88 -2.08
CA GLU A 37 4.52 10.26 -2.77
C GLU A 37 5.41 11.03 -1.81
N GLN A 38 6.71 10.74 -1.80
CA GLN A 38 7.64 11.51 -1.00
C GLN A 38 7.87 12.88 -1.66
N VAL A 39 7.77 13.95 -0.88
CA VAL A 39 8.15 15.28 -1.34
C VAL A 39 9.67 15.26 -1.49
N SER A 40 10.14 15.37 -2.74
CA SER A 40 11.57 15.37 -3.05
C SER A 40 12.23 16.57 -2.38
N ASP A 41 13.03 16.33 -1.33
CA ASP A 41 14.00 17.28 -0.79
C ASP A 41 15.38 16.86 -1.31
N ASP A 42 15.63 17.06 -2.61
CA ASP A 42 16.91 16.93 -3.37
C ASP A 42 17.97 15.90 -2.89
N THR A 43 17.54 14.84 -2.19
CA THR A 43 18.38 13.81 -1.58
C THR A 43 17.82 12.46 -1.98
N ASP A 44 17.77 12.25 -3.29
CA ASP A 44 17.73 10.92 -3.87
C ASP A 44 19.14 10.32 -3.71
N ASP A 45 19.40 9.70 -2.56
CA ASP A 45 20.56 8.83 -2.38
C ASP A 45 20.06 7.38 -2.34
N GLU A 46 20.00 6.79 -3.54
CA GLU A 46 20.45 5.42 -3.83
C GLU A 46 20.42 4.43 -2.66
N ALA A 47 19.26 3.85 -2.36
CA ALA A 47 19.20 2.68 -1.48
C ALA A 47 18.16 1.65 -1.94
N GLY A 48 18.64 0.71 -2.77
CA GLY A 48 18.22 -0.69 -2.63
C GLY A 48 17.39 -1.27 -3.78
N SER A 49 18.06 -1.55 -4.91
CA SER A 49 17.73 -2.70 -5.75
C SER A 49 17.97 -4.01 -4.97
N GLY A 50 17.19 -4.26 -3.93
CA GLY A 50 17.07 -5.56 -3.27
C GLY A 50 15.86 -6.31 -3.83
N PRO A 51 15.81 -7.66 -3.77
CA PRO A 51 14.66 -8.42 -4.24
C PRO A 51 13.41 -7.93 -3.52
N LYS A 52 12.41 -7.51 -4.30
CA LYS A 52 11.07 -7.13 -3.81
C LYS A 52 10.58 -8.24 -2.86
N PRO A 53 10.24 -7.95 -1.59
CA PRO A 53 9.63 -8.95 -0.74
C PRO A 53 8.37 -9.47 -1.43
N THR A 54 8.33 -10.78 -1.69
CA THR A 54 7.14 -11.41 -2.24
C THR A 54 6.07 -11.35 -1.15
N PRO A 55 4.90 -10.73 -1.40
CA PRO A 55 3.83 -10.71 -0.41
C PRO A 55 3.50 -12.15 0.03
N PRO A 56 3.20 -12.38 1.31
CA PRO A 56 2.70 -13.68 1.73
C PRO A 56 1.44 -14.01 0.93
N ALA A 57 1.40 -15.21 0.33
CA ALA A 57 0.22 -15.65 -0.39
C ALA A 57 -0.99 -15.66 0.58
N PRO A 58 -2.15 -15.12 0.17
CA PRO A 58 -3.34 -15.19 1.00
C PRO A 58 -3.68 -16.66 1.29
N PRO A 59 -4.21 -16.98 2.49
CA PRO A 59 -4.69 -18.32 2.76
C PRO A 59 -5.79 -18.65 1.76
N VAL A 60 -5.63 -19.72 0.98
CA VAL A 60 -6.71 -20.25 0.16
C VAL A 60 -7.86 -20.64 1.10
N PRO A 61 -9.05 -20.03 0.98
CA PRO A 61 -10.20 -20.52 1.72
C PRO A 61 -10.45 -21.95 1.25
N ALA A 62 -10.40 -22.91 2.19
CA ALA A 62 -10.79 -24.28 1.91
C ALA A 62 -12.24 -24.24 1.40
N ALA A 63 -12.40 -24.50 0.10
CA ALA A 63 -13.70 -24.52 -0.53
C ALA A 63 -14.59 -25.51 0.22
N LEU A 64 -15.69 -24.98 0.77
CA LEU A 64 -16.80 -25.75 1.29
C LEU A 64 -17.38 -26.58 0.15
N THR A 65 -16.88 -27.79 -0.09
CA THR A 65 -17.56 -28.73 -0.96
C THR A 65 -18.67 -29.39 -0.16
N ASN A 66 -19.79 -28.69 -0.05
CA ASN A 66 -21.09 -29.31 0.20
C ASN A 66 -21.36 -30.31 -0.93
N ALA A 67 -21.01 -31.58 -0.72
CA ALA A 67 -21.47 -32.67 -1.58
C ALA A 67 -22.87 -33.11 -1.11
N LEU A 68 -23.88 -32.33 -1.47
CA LEU A 68 -25.27 -32.80 -1.49
C LEU A 68 -25.63 -33.16 -2.93
N THR A 69 -26.17 -34.38 -3.08
CA THR A 69 -26.92 -34.95 -4.23
C THR A 69 -26.12 -35.65 -5.34
N LYS A 70 -26.27 -36.99 -5.43
CA LYS A 70 -27.07 -37.73 -6.44
C LYS A 70 -26.55 -39.19 -6.53
N LEU A 71 -27.26 -40.15 -5.92
CA LEU A 71 -28.19 -41.09 -6.58
C LEU A 71 -27.51 -41.98 -7.65
N SER A 72 -27.13 -43.20 -7.27
CA SER A 72 -27.21 -44.46 -8.04
C SER A 72 -26.88 -45.63 -7.13
#